data_AF-A0A0W0Y429-F1
#
_entry.id   AF-A0A0W0Y429-F1
#
_cell.length_a   1.000
_cell.length_b   1.000
_cell.length_c   1.000
_cell.angle_alpha   90.00
_cell.angle_beta   90.00
_cell.angle_gamma   90.00
#
_symmetry.space_group_name_H-M   'P 1'
#
loop_
_entity.id
_entity.type
_entity.pdbx_description
1 polymer ?
#
loop_
_entity_poly.entity_id
_entity_poly.type
_entity_poly.pdbx_seq_one_letter_code
_entity_poly.pdbx_strand_id
1 'polypeptide(L)'
;MEDTEEETVLDAFTSVHAAKRHLEQLIKNYQLCPKLCGLEKTNSVCFSFQLGRCLGACNEEEGALSYNKRVHEALTLFKNATWPYPGSIAIKEQHLKRTSWLLFNQWRYLGTFDNEQDLNAFTGNLHAVYWDRDTYRILKQFLKEERPQDEVVVL
;
A
#
# COMPACT_ATOMS: atom_id res chain seq x y z
N MET A 1 -17.85 16.63 5.95
CA MET A 1 -16.70 16.44 5.05
C MET A 1 -16.29 15.01 5.30
N GLU A 2 -16.75 14.09 4.46
CA GLU A 2 -16.34 12.69 4.56
C GLU A 2 -14.90 12.64 4.06
N ASP A 3 -13.95 12.70 4.97
CA ASP A 3 -12.56 12.32 4.69
C ASP A 3 -12.61 10.85 4.27
N THR A 4 -12.61 10.62 2.96
CA THR A 4 -12.56 9.28 2.39
C THR A 4 -11.11 8.83 2.57
N GLU A 5 -10.80 8.17 3.67
CA GLU A 5 -9.47 7.62 3.90
C GLU A 5 -9.18 6.59 2.80
N GLU A 6 -8.41 6.99 1.78
CA GLU A 6 -7.99 6.09 0.73
C GLU A 6 -6.99 5.06 1.31
N GLU A 7 -7.49 3.86 1.57
CA GLU A 7 -6.68 2.72 2.02
C GLU A 7 -5.63 2.32 0.97
N THR A 8 -4.45 2.91 1.08
CA THR A 8 -3.31 2.63 0.22
C THR A 8 -2.51 1.45 0.75
N VAL A 9 -2.28 0.45 -0.09
CA VAL A 9 -1.40 -0.68 0.23
C VAL A 9 0.06 -0.20 0.23
N LEU A 10 0.72 -0.32 1.38
CA LEU A 10 2.12 0.10 1.54
C LEU A 10 3.11 -1.00 1.14
N ASP A 11 2.87 -2.27 1.50
CA ASP A 11 3.68 -3.41 1.08
C ASP A 11 2.97 -4.75 1.34
N ALA A 12 3.56 -5.84 0.84
CA ALA A 12 3.09 -7.21 1.04
C ALA A 12 4.15 -8.08 1.71
N PHE A 13 3.74 -8.83 2.72
CA PHE A 13 4.62 -9.73 3.48
C PHE A 13 4.24 -11.19 3.28
N THR A 14 5.21 -12.08 3.51
CA THR A 14 5.01 -13.53 3.42
C THR A 14 4.14 -14.11 4.52
N SER A 15 4.03 -13.41 5.64
CA SER A 15 3.24 -13.78 6.80
C SER A 15 2.97 -12.55 7.68
N VAL A 16 1.95 -12.64 8.53
CA VAL A 16 1.68 -11.64 9.58
C VAL A 16 2.90 -11.44 10.49
N HIS A 17 3.64 -12.52 10.78
CA HIS A 17 4.84 -12.43 11.60
C HIS A 17 5.96 -11.62 10.92
N ALA A 18 6.14 -11.77 9.60
CA ALA A 18 7.09 -10.96 8.85
C ALA A 18 6.69 -9.47 8.82
N ALA A 19 5.40 -9.16 8.62
CA ALA A 19 4.88 -7.80 8.67
C ALA A 19 5.11 -7.15 10.04
N LYS A 20 4.77 -7.87 11.13
CA LYS A 20 4.98 -7.39 12.50
C LYS A 20 6.45 -7.13 12.79
N ARG A 21 7.35 -8.05 12.42
CA ARG A 21 8.80 -7.84 12.62
C ARG A 21 9.32 -6.62 11.87
N HIS A 22 8.83 -6.37 10.66
CA HIS A 22 9.21 -5.17 9.91
C HIS A 22 8.69 -3.90 10.59
N LEU A 23 7.43 -3.90 11.03
CA LEU A 23 6.85 -2.79 11.78
C LEU A 23 7.60 -2.52 13.10
N GLU A 24 7.98 -3.57 13.84
CA GLU A 24 8.80 -3.48 15.05
C GLU A 24 10.16 -2.82 14.78
N GLN A 25 10.80 -3.16 13.66
CA GLN A 25 12.05 -2.52 13.24
C GLN A 25 11.86 -1.04 12.95
N LEU A 26 10.79 -0.66 12.25
CA LEU A 26 10.47 0.75 11.99
C LEU A 26 10.21 1.52 13.28
N ILE A 27 9.38 0.97 14.16
CA ILE A 27 9.08 1.56 15.48
C ILE A 27 10.38 1.84 16.23
N LYS A 28 11.29 0.87 16.26
CA LYS A 28 12.57 1.01 16.95
C LYS A 28 13.48 2.05 16.29
N ASN A 29 13.63 2.00 14.97
CA ASN A 29 14.57 2.85 14.23
C ASN A 29 14.15 4.31 14.22
N TYR A 30 12.84 4.58 14.19
CA TYR A 30 12.28 5.93 14.11
C TYR A 30 11.68 6.41 15.45
N GLN A 31 11.93 5.68 16.55
CA GLN A 31 11.40 5.99 17.89
C GLN A 31 9.89 6.28 17.88
N LEU A 32 9.14 5.47 17.13
CA LEU A 32 7.70 5.62 17.04
C LEU A 32 7.03 4.98 18.25
N CYS A 33 5.79 5.36 18.48
CA CYS A 33 4.99 4.84 19.56
C CYS A 33 4.32 3.52 19.13
N PRO A 34 4.66 2.37 19.73
CA PRO A 34 4.03 1.08 19.37
C PRO A 34 2.53 1.05 19.66
N LYS A 35 2.04 1.87 20.60
CA LYS A 35 0.60 2.05 20.87
C LYS A 35 -0.10 2.73 19.69
N LEU A 36 0.45 3.85 19.20
CA LEU A 36 -0.12 4.58 18.06
C LEU A 36 0.05 3.79 16.74
N CYS A 37 1.11 3.00 16.60
CA CYS A 37 1.29 2.08 15.48
C CYS A 37 0.41 0.81 15.57
N GLY A 38 -0.45 0.68 16.58
CA GLY A 38 -1.39 -0.44 16.72
C GLY A 38 -0.76 -1.78 17.11
N LEU A 39 0.53 -1.80 17.47
CA LEU A 39 1.24 -3.02 17.86
C LEU A 39 1.07 -3.35 19.36
N GLU A 40 0.90 -2.32 20.19
CA GLU A 40 0.69 -2.42 21.63
C GLU A 40 -0.74 -1.98 21.98
N LYS A 41 -1.51 -2.87 22.64
CA LYS A 41 -2.85 -2.55 23.15
C LYS A 41 -2.75 -2.22 24.63
N THR A 42 -2.77 -0.93 24.97
CA THR A 42 -2.77 -0.47 26.37
C THR A 42 -3.55 0.83 26.51
N ASN A 43 -4.13 1.05 27.68
CA ASN A 43 -4.75 2.33 28.05
C ASN A 43 -3.73 3.31 28.65
N SER A 44 -2.57 2.83 29.13
CA SER A 44 -1.50 3.66 29.69
C SER A 44 -0.54 4.20 28.62
N VAL A 45 0.55 4.82 29.07
CA VAL A 45 1.72 5.11 28.22
C VAL A 45 2.31 3.80 27.67
N CYS A 46 2.88 3.86 26.46
CA CYS A 46 3.50 2.69 25.86
C CYS A 46 4.77 2.23 26.59
N PHE A 47 5.05 0.93 26.58
CA PHE A 47 6.25 0.37 27.22
C PHE A 47 7.54 0.95 26.64
N SER A 48 7.58 1.25 25.33
CA SER A 48 8.76 1.84 24.69
C SER A 48 9.09 3.23 25.21
N PHE A 49 8.10 4.01 25.66
CA PHE A 49 8.34 5.31 26.29
C PHE A 49 9.03 5.14 27.65
N GLN A 50 8.57 4.18 28.46
CA GLN A 50 9.19 3.87 29.76
C GLN A 50 10.67 3.45 29.63
N LEU A 51 11.06 2.91 28.48
CA LEU A 51 12.44 2.54 28.16
C LEU A 51 13.25 3.65 27.46
N GLY A 52 12.68 4.85 27.26
CA GLY A 52 13.33 5.95 26.54
C GLY A 52 13.52 5.70 25.03
N ARG A 53 12.71 4.82 24.43
CA ARG A 53 12.77 4.44 23.00
C ARG A 53 11.64 5.00 22.15
N CYS A 54 10.71 5.72 22.77
CA CYS A 54 9.63 6.48 22.15
C CYS A 54 9.64 7.87 22.79
N LEU A 55 9.29 8.92 22.04
CA LEU A 55 9.31 10.29 22.52
C LEU A 55 8.00 10.75 23.17
N GLY A 56 7.04 9.83 23.35
CA GLY A 56 5.88 10.07 24.21
C GLY A 56 4.66 10.69 23.53
N ALA A 57 4.54 10.57 22.19
CA ALA A 57 3.37 11.05 21.45
C ALA A 57 2.03 10.51 21.98
N CYS A 58 1.98 9.31 22.57
CA CYS A 58 0.76 8.75 23.17
C CYS A 58 0.38 9.34 24.53
N ASN A 59 1.21 10.23 25.08
CA ASN A 59 1.00 10.91 26.36
C ASN A 59 1.27 12.42 26.23
N GLU A 60 1.18 12.96 25.01
CA GLU A 60 1.32 14.40 24.71
C GLU A 60 2.69 15.04 25.02
N GLU A 61 3.67 14.26 25.50
CA GLU A 61 5.07 14.72 25.69
C GLU A 61 5.73 15.11 24.37
N GLU A 62 5.32 14.46 23.28
CA GLU A 62 5.68 14.83 21.92
C GLU A 62 4.46 15.34 21.17
N GLY A 63 4.61 16.49 20.50
CA GLY A 63 3.58 17.05 19.62
C GLY A 63 3.41 16.27 18.31
N ALA A 64 2.17 16.23 17.81
CA ALA A 64 1.79 15.49 16.61
C ALA A 64 2.63 15.80 15.36
N LEU A 65 3.01 17.07 15.14
CA LEU A 65 3.85 17.45 13.99
C LEU A 65 5.23 16.78 14.04
N SER A 66 5.86 16.73 15.22
CA SER A 66 7.16 16.07 15.41
C SER A 66 7.05 14.56 15.21
N TYR A 67 6.02 13.95 15.78
CA TYR A 67 5.77 12.52 15.65
C TYR A 67 5.52 12.13 14.18
N ASN A 68 4.61 12.85 13.50
CA ASN A 68 4.23 12.57 12.12
C ASN A 68 5.39 12.76 11.14
N LYS A 69 6.31 13.69 11.41
CA LYS A 69 7.55 13.81 10.61
C LYS A 69 8.33 12.49 10.59
N ARG A 70 8.54 11.85 11.74
CA ARG A 70 9.23 10.55 11.81
C ARG A 70 8.40 9.41 11.23
N VAL A 71 7.07 9.47 11.34
CA VAL A 71 6.18 8.53 10.63
C VAL A 71 6.40 8.63 9.12
N HIS A 72 6.38 9.84 8.55
CA HIS A 72 6.62 10.04 7.13
C HIS A 72 8.02 9.58 6.70
N GLU A 73 9.04 9.85 7.50
CA GLU A 73 10.40 9.34 7.27
C GLU A 73 10.44 7.79 7.26
N ALA A 74 9.77 7.13 8.21
CA ALA A 74 9.63 5.67 8.24
C ALA A 74 8.89 5.14 7.01
N LEU A 75 7.83 5.84 6.59
CA LEU A 75 7.04 5.46 5.42
C LEU A 75 7.83 5.51 4.11
N THR A 76 8.92 6.29 4.05
CA THR A 76 9.77 6.32 2.85
C THR A 76 10.42 4.98 2.53
N LEU A 77 10.54 4.07 3.52
CA LEU A 77 11.07 2.73 3.30
C LEU A 77 10.10 1.81 2.55
N PHE A 78 8.81 2.16 2.48
CA PHE A 78 7.81 1.44 1.70
C PHE A 78 7.69 1.91 0.24
N LYS A 79 8.44 2.94 -0.19
CA LYS A 79 8.27 3.58 -1.51
C LYS A 79 8.36 2.63 -2.71
N ASN A 80 9.10 1.53 -2.59
CA ASN A 80 9.21 0.53 -3.66
C ASN A 80 7.96 -0.34 -3.82
N ALA A 81 6.93 -0.12 -3.00
CA ALA A 81 5.68 -0.87 -2.97
C ALA A 81 4.45 0.04 -3.03
N THR A 82 4.63 1.36 -3.11
CA THR A 82 3.53 2.31 -3.34
C THR A 82 3.08 2.25 -4.80
N TRP A 83 1.78 2.37 -5.04
CA TRP A 83 1.21 2.45 -6.39
C TRP A 83 1.81 3.66 -7.15
N PRO A 84 2.51 3.45 -8.29
CA PRO A 84 3.28 4.52 -8.91
C PRO A 84 2.49 5.38 -9.91
N TYR A 85 1.20 5.08 -10.12
CA TYR A 85 0.34 5.75 -11.10
C TYR A 85 -0.66 6.68 -10.40
N PRO A 86 -1.05 7.80 -11.03
CA PRO A 86 -2.01 8.75 -10.46
C PRO A 86 -3.45 8.19 -10.37
N GLY A 87 -3.71 7.07 -11.04
CA GLY A 87 -5.02 6.43 -11.09
C GLY A 87 -4.90 4.97 -11.52
N SER A 88 -5.97 4.46 -12.11
CA SER A 88 -5.99 3.09 -12.65
C SER A 88 -5.06 2.94 -13.85
N ILE A 89 -4.57 1.73 -14.06
CA ILE A 89 -3.89 1.33 -15.29
C ILE A 89 -4.63 0.16 -15.93
N ALA A 90 -4.57 0.06 -17.24
CA ALA A 90 -4.92 -1.14 -17.98
C ALA A 90 -3.66 -1.75 -18.60
N ILE A 91 -3.50 -3.06 -18.44
CA ILE A 91 -2.48 -3.84 -19.17
C ILE A 91 -3.17 -4.50 -20.34
N LYS A 92 -2.69 -4.19 -21.54
CA LYS A 92 -3.17 -4.79 -22.78
C LYS A 92 -2.37 -6.05 -23.08
N GLU A 93 -3.04 -7.19 -23.08
CA GLU A 93 -2.45 -8.47 -23.45
C GLU A 93 -2.94 -8.88 -24.85
N GLN A 94 -2.01 -9.32 -25.70
CA GLN A 94 -2.31 -9.90 -26.99
C GLN A 94 -1.92 -11.38 -27.00
N HIS A 95 -2.91 -12.26 -27.10
CA HIS A 95 -2.67 -13.69 -27.24
C HIS A 95 -3.37 -14.23 -28.50
N LEU A 96 -2.57 -14.75 -29.43
CA LEU A 96 -2.99 -15.22 -30.76
C LEU A 96 -3.70 -14.14 -31.59
N LYS A 97 -5.03 -14.04 -31.46
CA LYS A 97 -5.92 -13.10 -32.16
C LYS A 97 -6.92 -12.43 -31.23
N ARG A 98 -6.79 -12.62 -29.92
CA ARG A 98 -7.63 -11.94 -28.91
C ARG A 98 -6.79 -10.91 -28.20
N THR A 99 -7.35 -9.71 -28.09
CA THR A 99 -6.83 -8.66 -27.22
C THR A 99 -7.70 -8.64 -25.97
N SER A 100 -7.07 -8.56 -24.80
CA SER A 100 -7.76 -8.39 -23.52
C SER A 100 -7.09 -7.29 -22.72
N TRP A 101 -7.89 -6.60 -21.92
CA TRP A 101 -7.47 -5.48 -21.07
C TRP A 101 -7.67 -5.86 -19.62
N LEU A 102 -6.58 -5.91 -18.86
CA LEU A 102 -6.59 -6.18 -17.44
C LEU A 102 -6.52 -4.86 -16.68
N LEU A 103 -7.58 -4.49 -15.97
CA LEU A 103 -7.67 -3.24 -15.23
C LEU A 103 -7.13 -3.43 -13.81
N PHE A 104 -6.29 -2.49 -13.36
CA PHE A 104 -5.73 -2.48 -12.01
C PHE A 104 -5.78 -1.09 -11.39
N ASN A 105 -5.97 -1.02 -10.08
CA ASN A 105 -5.79 0.21 -9.30
C ASN A 105 -5.25 -0.13 -7.90
N GLN A 106 -4.30 0.66 -7.39
CA GLN A 106 -3.71 0.46 -6.06
C GLN A 106 -3.34 -1.01 -5.77
N TRP A 107 -2.68 -1.67 -6.72
CA TRP A 107 -2.30 -3.09 -6.66
C TRP A 107 -3.42 -4.12 -6.63
N ARG A 108 -4.67 -3.71 -6.89
CA ARG A 108 -5.85 -4.59 -6.96
C ARG A 108 -6.21 -4.80 -8.42
N TYR A 109 -6.51 -6.04 -8.78
CA TYR A 109 -7.09 -6.39 -10.08
C TYR A 109 -8.59 -6.11 -10.06
N LEU A 110 -9.10 -5.39 -11.05
CA LEU A 110 -10.49 -4.89 -11.07
C LEU A 110 -11.37 -5.62 -12.09
N GLY A 111 -10.77 -6.22 -13.12
CA GLY A 111 -11.51 -6.96 -14.14
C GLY A 111 -10.72 -7.14 -15.44
N THR A 112 -11.27 -8.00 -16.30
CA THR A 112 -10.80 -8.21 -17.68
C THR A 112 -11.86 -7.70 -18.64
N PHE A 113 -11.45 -6.99 -19.67
CA PHE A 113 -12.33 -6.45 -20.70
C PHE A 113 -11.84 -6.89 -22.09
N ASP A 114 -12.77 -7.19 -22.99
CA ASP A 114 -12.43 -7.59 -24.37
C ASP A 114 -12.24 -6.39 -25.31
N ASN A 115 -12.71 -5.21 -24.92
CA ASN A 115 -12.60 -3.98 -25.69
C ASN A 115 -12.44 -2.75 -24.78
N GLU A 116 -11.95 -1.67 -25.38
CA GLU A 116 -11.64 -0.41 -24.69
C GLU A 116 -12.92 0.35 -24.28
N GLN A 117 -14.04 0.14 -24.98
CA GLN A 117 -15.30 0.82 -24.66
C GLN A 117 -15.86 0.34 -23.33
N ASP A 118 -15.89 -0.98 -23.11
CA ASP A 118 -16.34 -1.58 -21.84
C ASP A 118 -15.39 -1.24 -20.69
N LEU A 119 -14.09 -1.16 -20.96
CA LEU A 119 -13.08 -0.71 -20.00
C LEU A 119 -13.36 0.73 -19.54
N ASN A 120 -13.56 1.66 -20.48
CA ASN A 120 -13.82 3.06 -20.19
C ASN A 120 -15.20 3.30 -19.55
N ALA A 121 -16.17 2.41 -19.81
CA ALA A 121 -17.48 2.43 -19.19
C ALA A 121 -17.50 1.83 -17.77
N PHE A 122 -16.41 1.22 -17.31
CA PHE A 122 -16.34 0.59 -16.00
C PHE A 122 -16.38 1.62 -14.87
N THR A 123 -17.48 1.62 -14.11
CA THR A 123 -17.66 2.43 -12.89
C THR A 123 -17.70 1.56 -11.63
N GLY A 124 -17.15 0.33 -11.70
CA GLY A 124 -17.23 -0.61 -10.59
C GLY A 124 -16.55 -0.07 -9.33
N ASN A 125 -17.03 -0.50 -8.16
CA ASN A 125 -16.49 -0.04 -6.89
C ASN A 125 -15.05 -0.58 -6.69
N LEU A 126 -14.08 0.32 -6.82
CA LEU A 126 -12.64 0.05 -6.67
C LEU A 126 -12.28 -0.54 -5.30
N HIS A 127 -13.10 -0.29 -4.27
CA HIS A 127 -12.90 -0.76 -2.90
C HIS A 127 -13.56 -2.12 -2.61
N ALA A 128 -14.46 -2.60 -3.48
CA ALA A 128 -15.14 -3.87 -3.28
C ALA A 128 -14.28 -5.08 -3.71
N VAL A 129 -13.14 -4.84 -4.37
CA VAL A 129 -12.27 -5.90 -4.85
C VAL A 129 -11.17 -6.20 -3.84
N TYR A 130 -11.11 -7.46 -3.40
CA TYR A 130 -10.13 -7.91 -2.44
C TYR A 130 -8.70 -7.77 -2.98
N TRP A 131 -7.82 -7.28 -2.13
CA TRP A 131 -6.39 -7.33 -2.40
C TRP A 131 -5.89 -8.78 -2.32
N ASP A 132 -5.16 -9.20 -3.34
CA ASP A 132 -4.53 -10.51 -3.40
C ASP A 132 -3.00 -10.38 -3.49
N ARG A 133 -2.31 -11.18 -2.69
CA ARG A 133 -0.86 -11.12 -2.55
C ARG A 133 -0.16 -11.57 -3.83
N ASP A 134 -0.67 -12.62 -4.47
CA ASP A 134 -0.03 -13.16 -5.66
C ASP A 134 -0.20 -12.17 -6.83
N THR A 135 -1.37 -11.57 -6.97
CA THR A 135 -1.65 -10.46 -7.89
C THR A 135 -0.68 -9.31 -7.70
N TYR A 136 -0.49 -8.82 -6.47
CA TYR A 136 0.50 -7.78 -6.18
C TYR A 136 1.92 -8.20 -6.62
N ARG A 137 2.35 -9.42 -6.30
CA ARG A 137 3.71 -9.89 -6.63
C ARG A 137 3.92 -10.01 -8.14
N ILE A 138 2.95 -10.59 -8.84
CA ILE A 138 2.97 -10.77 -10.30
C ILE A 138 2.98 -9.40 -10.96
N LEU A 139 2.05 -8.52 -10.61
CA LEU A 139 1.94 -7.17 -11.18
C LEU A 139 3.18 -6.33 -10.89
N LYS A 140 3.69 -6.34 -9.65
CA LYS A 140 4.91 -5.61 -9.28
C LYS A 140 6.14 -6.11 -10.03
N GLN A 141 6.25 -7.42 -10.25
CA GLN A 141 7.34 -7.97 -11.06
C GLN A 141 7.19 -7.57 -12.52
N PHE A 142 5.98 -7.69 -13.08
CA PHE A 142 5.66 -7.29 -14.43
C PHE A 142 6.02 -5.82 -14.70
N LEU A 143 5.56 -4.89 -13.85
CA LEU A 143 5.81 -3.45 -14.01
C LEU A 143 7.28 -3.04 -13.84
N LYS A 144 8.14 -3.93 -13.31
CA LYS A 144 9.60 -3.72 -13.23
C LYS A 144 10.33 -4.21 -14.47
N GLU A 145 9.76 -5.15 -15.21
CA GLU A 145 10.37 -5.76 -16.38
C GLU A 145 9.87 -5.04 -17.64
N GLU A 146 10.78 -4.56 -18.50
CA GLU A 146 10.39 -4.05 -19.82
C GLU A 146 10.04 -5.23 -20.73
N ARG A 147 8.75 -5.40 -21.07
CA ARG A 147 8.26 -6.46 -21.95
C ARG A 147 7.72 -5.86 -23.25
N PRO A 148 8.29 -6.22 -24.42
CA PRO A 148 7.92 -5.59 -25.69
C PRO A 148 6.55 -6.00 -26.27
N GLN A 149 5.88 -7.01 -25.68
CA GLN A 149 4.57 -7.51 -26.17
C GLN A 149 3.37 -6.98 -25.37
N ASP A 150 3.61 -6.34 -24.22
CA ASP A 150 2.57 -5.89 -23.32
C ASP A 150 2.63 -4.36 -23.18
N GLU A 151 1.48 -3.69 -23.31
CA GLU A 151 1.38 -2.23 -23.26
C GLU A 151 0.65 -1.80 -21.99
N VAL A 152 1.29 -0.96 -21.19
CA VAL A 152 0.69 -0.35 -19.99
C VAL A 152 0.04 0.98 -20.38
N VAL A 153 -1.28 1.08 -20.22
CA VAL A 153 -2.05 2.29 -20.49
C VAL A 153 -2.52 2.89 -19.16
N VAL A 154 -2.21 4.16 -18.92
CA VAL A 154 -2.72 4.91 -17.76
C VAL A 154 -4.05 5.55 -18.14
N LEU A 155 -5.07 5.36 -17.31
CA LEU A 155 -6.44 5.85 -17.54
C LEU A 155 -6.73 7.13 -16.76
#